data_AF-F2I2R6-F1
#
_entry.id   AF-F2I2R6-F1
#
_cell.length_a   1.000
_cell.length_b   1.000
_cell.length_c   1.000
_cell.angle_alpha   90.00
_cell.angle_beta   90.00
_cell.angle_gamma   90.00
#
_symmetry.space_group_name_H-M   'P 1'
#
loop_
_entity.id
_entity.type
_entity.pdbx_description
1 polymer ?
#
loop_
_entity_poly.entity_id
_entity_poly.type
_entity_poly.pdbx_seq_one_letter_code
_entity_poly.pdbx_strand_id
1 'polypeptide(L)' 'MSYCLDYIGIKFRIINNSKEINKSNILIIPGAGSFDYAMSIVKKNNLNDSLKKFVEIKKNLYWVYA' A
#
# COMPACT_ATOMS: atom_id res chain seq x y z
N MET A 1 7.33 -5.51 8.37
CA MET A 1 6.29 -4.47 8.57
C MET A 1 5.15 -4.94 9.47
N SER A 2 4.51 -6.08 9.21
CA SER A 2 3.43 -6.63 10.05
C SER A 2 3.80 -6.70 11.54
N TYR A 3 4.93 -7.30 11.88
CA TYR A 3 5.39 -7.38 13.28
C TYR A 3 5.59 -6.02 13.96
N CYS A 4 6.01 -4.99 13.21
CA CYS A 4 6.16 -3.64 13.75
C CYS A 4 4.80 -3.03 14.06
N LEU A 5 3.84 -3.16 13.12
CA LEU A 5 2.46 -2.69 13.30
C LEU A 5 1.74 -3.42 14.45
N ASP A 6 1.96 -4.74 14.57
CA ASP A 6 1.45 -5.54 15.68
C ASP A 6 2.06 -5.08 17.02
N TYR A 7 3.37 -4.86 17.07
CA TYR A 7 4.08 -4.40 18.27
C TYR A 7 3.56 -3.05 18.80
N ILE A 8 3.25 -2.11 17.90
CA ILE A 8 2.68 -0.80 18.27
C ILE A 8 1.14 -0.83 18.39
N GLY A 9 0.50 -2.00 18.25
CA GLY A 9 -0.93 -2.17 18.45
C GLY A 9 -1.82 -1.56 17.35
N ILE A 10 -1.28 -1.33 16.14
CA ILE A 10 -2.07 -0.82 15.01
C ILE A 10 -2.78 -1.99 14.33
N LYS A 11 -4.11 -1.89 14.20
CA LYS A 11 -4.90 -2.81 13.37
C LYS A 11 -4.61 -2.54 11.90
N PHE A 12 -4.15 -3.56 11.19
CA PHE A 12 -3.91 -3.50 9.75
C PHE A 12 -4.52 -4.70 9.02
N ARG A 13 -4.62 -4.59 7.70
CA ARG A 13 -5.01 -5.68 6.81
C ARG A 13 -4.02 -5.73 5.65
N ILE A 14 -3.51 -6.92 5.36
CA ILE A 14 -2.73 -7.18 4.14
C ILE A 14 -3.73 -7.34 2.99
N ILE A 15 -3.55 -6.54 1.94
CA ILE A 15 -4.44 -6.53 0.77
C ILE A 15 -3.64 -6.82 -0.49
N ASN A 16 -4.26 -7.54 -1.43
CA ASN A 16 -3.67 -7.93 -2.71
C ASN A 16 -4.57 -7.58 -3.92
N ASN A 17 -5.60 -6.76 -3.69
CA ASN A 17 -6.57 -6.38 -4.73
C ASN A 17 -6.98 -4.91 -4.60
N SER A 18 -7.40 -4.33 -5.73
CA SER A 18 -7.77 -2.92 -5.86
C SER A 18 -9.01 -2.52 -5.05
N LYS A 19 -9.98 -3.43 -4.89
CA LYS A 19 -11.25 -3.13 -4.19
C LYS A 19 -11.03 -2.75 -2.73
N GLU A 20 -10.07 -3.38 -2.07
CA GLU A 20 -9.76 -3.12 -0.66
C GLU A 20 -8.93 -1.84 -0.45
N ILE A 21 -8.19 -1.37 -1.46
CA ILE A 21 -7.45 -0.10 -1.40
C ILE A 21 -8.40 1.06 -1.09
N ASN A 22 -9.52 1.14 -1.82
CA ASN A 22 -10.48 2.25 -1.70
C ASN A 22 -11.18 2.31 -0.33
N LYS A 23 -11.27 1.17 0.37
CA LYS A 23 -11.90 1.09 1.71
C LYS A 23 -10.96 1.56 2.82
N SER A 24 -9.66 1.52 2.58
CA SER A 24 -8.64 1.82 3.60
C SER A 24 -8.59 3.33 3.90
N ASN A 25 -8.11 3.72 5.08
CA ASN A 25 -7.88 5.13 5.44
C ASN A 25 -6.40 5.52 5.27
N ILE A 26 -5.52 4.56 5.49
CA ILE A 26 -4.07 4.68 5.34
C ILE A 26 -3.64 3.49 4.49
N LEU A 27 -2.77 3.73 3.51
CA LEU A 27 -2.13 2.68 2.75
C LEU A 27 -0.62 2.73 2.99
N ILE A 28 -0.06 1.57 3.32
CA ILE A 28 1.38 1.38 3.49
C ILE A 28 1.84 0.43 2.39
N ILE A 29 2.77 0.89 1.56
CA ILE A 29 3.42 0.05 0.56
C ILE A 29 4.79 -0.33 1.11
N PRO A 30 4.99 -1.61 1.52
CA PRO A 30 6.28 -2.06 1.98
C PRO A 30 7.26 -2.09 0.81
N GLY A 31 8.46 -1.57 1.03
CA GLY A 31 9.55 -1.58 0.07
C GLY A 31 9.91 -3.02 -0.29
N ALA A 32 10.02 -3.28 -1.59
CA ALA A 32 10.36 -4.58 -2.15
C ALA A 32 11.79 -4.61 -2.74
N GLY A 33 12.67 -3.72 -2.25
CA GLY A 33 13.98 -3.44 -2.82
C GLY A 33 13.95 -2.17 -3.68
N SER A 34 13.81 -2.33 -5.00
CA SER A 34 13.85 -1.20 -5.94
C SER A 34 12.47 -0.61 -6.26
N PHE A 35 12.46 0.69 -6.60
CA PHE A 35 11.26 1.37 -7.09
C PHE A 35 10.70 0.71 -8.35
N ASP A 36 11.56 0.32 -9.29
CA ASP A 36 11.14 -0.33 -10.54
C ASP A 36 10.46 -1.67 -10.29
N TYR A 37 11.02 -2.48 -9.38
CA TYR A 37 10.41 -3.75 -9.00
C TYR A 37 9.03 -3.52 -8.35
N ALA A 38 8.92 -2.57 -7.44
CA ALA A 38 7.65 -2.22 -6.82
C ALA A 38 6.62 -1.73 -7.85
N MET A 39 7.01 -0.86 -8.78
CA MET A 39 6.14 -0.40 -9.86
C MET A 39 5.76 -1.51 -10.84
N SER A 40 6.63 -2.51 -11.07
CA SER A 40 6.29 -3.68 -11.86
C SER A 40 5.16 -4.50 -11.23
N ILE A 41 5.17 -4.64 -9.90
CA ILE A 41 4.12 -5.32 -9.12
C ILE A 41 2.81 -4.53 -9.20
N VAL A 42 2.87 -3.20 -9.02
CA VAL A 42 1.69 -2.32 -9.13
C VAL A 42 1.03 -2.45 -10.50
N LYS A 43 1.83 -2.44 -11.57
CA LYS A 43 1.34 -2.62 -12.95
C LYS A 43 0.78 -4.02 -13.17
N LYS A 44 1.51 -5.07 -12.78
CA LYS A 44 1.09 -6.47 -12.92
C LYS A 44 -0.25 -6.77 -12.25
N ASN A 45 -0.53 -6.12 -11.12
CA ASN A 45 -1.76 -6.29 -10.35
C ASN A 45 -2.85 -5.25 -10.69
N ASN A 46 -2.66 -4.42 -11.73
CA ASN A 46 -3.60 -3.37 -12.13
C ASN A 46 -4.00 -2.43 -10.96
N LEU A 47 -3.06 -2.12 -10.06
CA LEU A 47 -3.33 -1.31 -8.87
C LEU A 47 -3.17 0.20 -9.14
N ASN A 48 -2.56 0.58 -10.26
CA ASN A 48 -2.17 1.96 -10.58
C ASN A 48 -3.33 2.96 -10.43
N ASP A 49 -4.47 2.67 -11.04
CA ASP A 49 -5.63 3.60 -11.01
C ASP A 49 -6.24 3.70 -9.62
N SER A 50 -6.23 2.61 -8.86
CA SER A 50 -6.75 2.60 -7.49
C SER A 50 -5.83 3.35 -6.54
N LEU A 51 -4.51 3.25 -6.71
CA LEU A 51 -3.54 4.04 -5.96
C LEU A 51 -3.67 5.54 -6.25
N LYS A 52 -3.82 5.92 -7.53
CA LYS A 52 -4.04 7.32 -7.92
C LYS A 52 -5.32 7.87 -7.28
N LYS A 53 -6.44 7.16 -7.42
CA LYS A 53 -7.71 7.53 -6.76
C LYS A 53 -7.57 7.65 -5.25
N PHE A 54 -6.84 6.74 -4.61
CA PHE A 54 -6.63 6.77 -3.18
C PHE A 54 -5.91 8.03 -2.72
N VAL A 55 -4.84 8.44 -3.43
CA VAL A 55 -4.08 9.65 -3.12
C VAL A 55 -4.94 10.91 -3.34
N GLU A 56 -5.71 10.95 -4.42
CA GLU A 56 -6.62 12.06 -4.71
C GLU A 56 -7.70 12.25 -3.62
N ILE A 57 -8.23 11.14 -3.08
CA ILE A 57 -9.37 11.17 -2.15
C ILE A 57 -8.93 11.25 -0.68
N LYS A 58 -7.96 10.44 -0.25
CA LYS A 58 -7.66 10.19 1.18
C LYS A 58 -6.28 10.68 1.64
N LYS A 59 -5.42 11.16 0.73
CA LYS A 59 -4.10 11.80 0.95
C LYS A 59 -3.02 11.05 1.75
N ASN A 60 -3.35 10.02 2.53
CA ASN A 60 -2.41 9.36 3.45
C ASN A 60 -1.84 8.05 2.87
N LEU A 61 -0.90 8.19 1.93
CA LEU A 61 -0.13 7.10 1.35
C LEU A 61 1.33 7.15 1.83
N TYR A 62 1.82 6.07 2.42
CA TYR A 62 3.20 5.95 2.87
C TYR A 62 3.93 4.84 2.13
N TRP A 63 5.09 5.17 1.57
CA TRP A 63 6.05 4.22 1.02
C TRP A 63 7.18 4.07 2.01
N VAL A 64 7.41 2.85 2.50
CA VAL A 64 8.44 2.58 3.51
C VAL A 64 9.52 1.71 2.88
N TYR A 65 10.70 2.27 2.70
CA TYR A 65 11.90 1.50 2.33
C TYR A 65 12.51 0.92 3.61
N ALA A 66 12.86 -0.36 3.56
CA ALA A 66 13.58 -1.09 4.61
C ALA A 66 14.87 -1.64 4.03
#